data_AF-A0A3M0NMR0-F1
#
_entry.id   AF-A0A3M0NMR0-F1
#
_cell.length_a   1.000
_cell.length_b   1.000
_cell.length_c   1.000
_cell.angle_alpha   90.00
_cell.angle_beta   90.00
_cell.angle_gamma   90.00
#
_symmetry.space_group_name_H-M   'P 1'
#
loop_
_entity.id
_entity.type
_entity.pdbx_description
1 polymer ?
#
loop_
_entity_poly.entity_id
_entity_poly.type
_entity_poly.pdbx_seq_one_letter_code
_entity_poly.pdbx_strand_id
1 'polypeptide(L)'
;MKKLVRDKIPEFAKAANYRYLTHDEIEPALKKKLVEETGEVANATSETNLVEELGDVYEVLRAYLDFKGIDQEHFLKVVAQKRAEKGGFTEFIEMETKNFD
;
A
#
# COMPACT_ATOMS: atom_id res chain seq x y z
N MET A 1 -14.40 -10.69 -9.57
CA MET A 1 -13.88 -9.50 -8.86
C MET A 1 -13.04 -8.68 -9.83
N LYS A 2 -13.01 -7.34 -9.72
CA LYS A 2 -12.13 -6.46 -10.53
C LYS A 2 -11.10 -5.80 -9.60
N LYS A 3 -9.83 -5.85 -9.98
CA LYS A 3 -8.70 -5.27 -9.24
C LYS A 3 -7.66 -4.65 -10.16
N LEU A 4 -6.88 -3.71 -9.61
CA LEU A 4 -5.68 -3.20 -10.26
C LEU A 4 -4.61 -4.30 -10.21
N VAL A 5 -3.85 -4.48 -11.29
CA VAL A 5 -2.78 -5.48 -11.40
C VAL A 5 -1.51 -4.83 -11.92
N ARG A 6 -0.35 -5.42 -11.65
CA ARG A 6 0.93 -4.99 -12.24
C ARG A 6 0.86 -5.08 -13.77
N ASP A 7 1.57 -4.19 -14.44
CA ASP A 7 1.63 -4.02 -15.89
C ASP A 7 1.94 -5.31 -16.67
N LYS A 8 2.76 -6.20 -16.09
CA LYS A 8 3.14 -7.47 -16.70
C LYS A 8 2.19 -8.63 -16.43
N ILE A 9 1.18 -8.49 -15.57
CA ILE A 9 0.20 -9.58 -15.31
C ILE A 9 -0.51 -10.09 -16.57
N PRO A 10 -0.90 -9.25 -17.56
CA PRO A 10 -1.43 -9.72 -18.84
C PRO A 10 -0.50 -10.67 -19.61
N GLU A 11 0.80 -10.65 -19.36
CA GLU A 11 1.77 -11.56 -19.97
C GLU A 11 1.65 -12.98 -19.42
N PHE A 12 1.31 -13.13 -18.13
CA PHE A 12 1.27 -14.41 -17.43
C PHE A 12 -0.14 -14.99 -17.27
N ALA A 13 -1.13 -14.14 -16.97
CA ALA A 13 -2.51 -14.56 -16.72
C ALA A 13 -3.39 -14.38 -17.98
N LYS A 14 -3.30 -15.30 -18.94
CA LYS A 14 -4.03 -15.20 -20.23
C LYS A 14 -5.54 -15.42 -20.13
N ALA A 15 -6.01 -16.09 -19.09
CA ALA A 15 -7.42 -16.42 -18.88
C ALA A 15 -8.23 -15.27 -18.20
N ALA A 16 -7.88 -14.02 -18.49
CA ALA A 16 -8.54 -12.84 -17.94
C ALA A 16 -8.74 -11.76 -19.00
N ASN A 17 -9.75 -10.91 -18.80
CA ASN A 17 -9.98 -9.74 -19.63
C ASN A 17 -9.33 -8.50 -18.99
N TYR A 18 -8.59 -7.75 -19.79
CA TYR A 18 -7.88 -6.54 -19.35
C TYR A 18 -8.48 -5.30 -19.99
N ARG A 19 -8.48 -4.20 -19.24
CA ARG A 19 -8.75 -2.86 -19.74
C ARG A 19 -7.88 -1.87 -19.00
N TYR A 20 -7.57 -0.76 -19.64
CA TYR A 20 -6.96 0.37 -18.96
C TYR A 20 -8.00 1.15 -18.16
N LEU A 21 -7.58 1.68 -17.01
CA LEU A 21 -8.39 2.57 -16.19
C LEU A 21 -8.34 3.99 -16.78
N THR A 22 -9.47 4.69 -16.74
CA THR A 22 -9.50 6.14 -16.99
C THR A 22 -8.91 6.90 -15.81
N HIS A 23 -8.53 8.16 -16.00
CA HIS A 23 -7.91 8.97 -14.94
C HIS A 23 -8.70 8.97 -13.63
N ASP A 24 -10.03 9.15 -13.71
CA ASP A 24 -10.93 9.20 -12.56
C ASP A 24 -11.09 7.83 -11.85
N GLU A 25 -10.76 6.73 -12.53
CA GLU A 25 -10.80 5.37 -11.96
C GLU A 25 -9.50 4.98 -11.26
N ILE A 26 -8.37 5.66 -11.53
CA ILE A 26 -7.05 5.26 -11.03
C ILE A 26 -6.96 5.46 -9.51
N GLU A 27 -7.32 6.62 -8.97
CA GLU A 27 -7.20 6.88 -7.53
C GLU A 27 -8.05 5.92 -6.68
N PRO A 28 -9.34 5.68 -6.99
CA PRO A 28 -10.13 4.66 -6.30
C PRO A 28 -9.51 3.27 -6.38
N ALA A 29 -8.93 2.89 -7.53
CA ALA A 29 -8.30 1.59 -7.72
C ALA A 29 -7.01 1.45 -6.89
N LEU A 30 -6.16 2.48 -6.82
CA LEU A 30 -4.96 2.50 -5.98
C LEU A 30 -5.31 2.39 -4.50
N LYS A 31 -6.30 3.16 -4.01
CA LYS A 31 -6.77 3.05 -2.62
C LYS A 31 -7.26 1.64 -2.30
N LYS A 32 -8.05 1.06 -3.19
CA LYS A 32 -8.55 -0.31 -3.04
C LYS A 32 -7.40 -1.32 -3.03
N LYS A 33 -6.42 -1.17 -3.93
CA LYS A 33 -5.27 -2.07 -4.01
C LYS A 33 -4.41 -1.97 -2.75
N LEU A 34 -4.22 -0.78 -2.17
CA LEU A 34 -3.48 -0.64 -0.90
C LEU A 34 -4.16 -1.41 0.24
N VAL A 35 -5.49 -1.38 0.32
CA VAL A 35 -6.25 -2.17 1.31
C VAL A 35 -6.17 -3.67 1.02
N GLU A 36 -6.18 -4.07 -0.25
CA GLU A 36 -5.99 -5.47 -0.68
C GLU A 36 -4.62 -6.00 -0.18
N GLU A 37 -3.51 -5.35 -0.55
CA GLU A 37 -2.17 -5.86 -0.20
C GLU A 37 -1.89 -5.82 1.30
N THR A 38 -2.36 -4.78 2.02
CA THR A 38 -2.22 -4.76 3.49
C THR A 38 -3.06 -5.85 4.17
N GLY A 39 -4.18 -6.24 3.56
CA GLY A 39 -4.94 -7.42 3.96
C GLY A 39 -4.17 -8.72 3.69
N GLU A 40 -3.45 -8.82 2.58
CA GLU A 40 -2.57 -9.96 2.27
C GLU A 40 -1.41 -10.04 3.28
N VAL A 41 -0.76 -8.92 3.61
CA VAL A 41 0.25 -8.83 4.69
C VAL A 41 -0.30 -9.36 6.03
N ALA A 42 -1.52 -8.98 6.40
CA ALA A 42 -2.13 -9.43 7.65
C ALA A 42 -2.45 -10.93 7.67
N ASN A 43 -2.63 -11.55 6.50
CA ASN A 43 -2.96 -12.97 6.33
C ASN A 43 -1.76 -13.83 5.91
N ALA A 44 -0.56 -13.24 5.78
CA ALA A 44 0.62 -13.96 5.33
C ALA A 44 0.98 -15.12 6.27
N THR A 45 1.20 -16.31 5.71
CA THR A 45 1.38 -17.56 6.48
C THR A 45 2.83 -18.02 6.60
N SER A 46 3.75 -17.35 5.90
CA SER A 46 5.19 -17.63 5.94
C SER A 46 5.99 -16.35 5.78
N GLU A 47 7.26 -16.37 6.18
CA GLU A 47 8.18 -15.23 6.02
C GLU A 47 8.36 -14.84 4.55
N THR A 48 8.54 -15.81 3.66
CA THR A 48 8.66 -15.55 2.22
C THR A 48 7.41 -14.84 1.69
N ASN A 49 6.22 -15.35 2.01
CA ASN A 49 4.98 -14.73 1.59
C ASN A 49 4.83 -13.32 2.20
N LEU A 50 5.14 -13.14 3.49
CA LEU A 50 5.10 -11.83 4.14
C LEU A 50 6.00 -10.80 3.43
N VAL A 51 7.22 -11.18 3.05
CA VAL A 51 8.14 -10.30 2.33
C VAL A 51 7.61 -9.94 0.93
N GLU A 52 6.98 -10.88 0.23
CA GLU A 52 6.32 -10.62 -1.05
C GLU A 52 5.18 -9.59 -0.89
N GLU A 53 4.27 -9.80 0.07
CA GLU A 53 3.13 -8.90 0.28
C GLU A 53 3.57 -7.50 0.76
N LEU A 54 4.62 -7.40 1.59
CA LEU A 54 5.22 -6.11 1.95
C LEU A 54 5.80 -5.38 0.73
N GLY A 55 6.37 -6.14 -0.21
CA GLY A 55 6.83 -5.63 -1.51
C GLY A 55 5.69 -5.09 -2.37
N ASP A 56 4.54 -5.77 -2.37
CA ASP A 56 3.34 -5.31 -3.09
C ASP A 56 2.74 -4.04 -2.45
N VAL A 57 2.68 -3.95 -1.12
CA VAL A 57 2.30 -2.70 -0.41
C VAL A 57 3.24 -1.55 -0.80
N TYR A 58 4.55 -1.80 -0.84
CA TYR A 58 5.52 -0.78 -1.22
C TYR A 58 5.34 -0.32 -2.67
N GLU A 59 5.10 -1.23 -3.62
CA GLU A 59 4.83 -0.89 -5.02
C GLU A 59 3.58 -0.02 -5.17
N VAL A 60 2.50 -0.37 -4.46
CA VAL A 60 1.26 0.42 -4.51
C VAL A 60 1.48 1.82 -3.93
N LEU A 61 2.22 1.95 -2.83
CA LEU A 61 2.56 3.25 -2.26
C LEU A 61 3.38 4.09 -3.26
N ARG A 62 4.38 3.49 -3.91
CA ARG A 62 5.19 4.12 -4.97
C ARG A 62 4.32 4.63 -6.10
N ALA A 63 3.51 3.76 -6.69
CA ALA A 63 2.60 4.11 -7.78
C ALA A 63 1.61 5.22 -7.37
N TYR A 64 1.19 5.24 -6.11
CA TYR A 64 0.25 6.25 -5.63
C TYR A 64 0.90 7.62 -5.43
N LEU A 65 2.14 7.67 -4.92
CA LEU A 65 2.91 8.91 -4.87
C LEU A 65 3.10 9.50 -6.27
N ASP A 66 3.51 8.65 -7.22
CA ASP A 66 3.73 9.04 -8.63
C ASP A 66 2.42 9.55 -9.26
N PHE A 67 1.29 8.87 -9.05
CA PHE A 67 -0.03 9.31 -9.54
C PHE A 67 -0.45 10.68 -8.97
N LYS A 68 -0.12 10.97 -7.70
CA LYS A 68 -0.41 12.28 -7.09
C LYS A 68 0.64 13.35 -7.41
N GLY A 69 1.69 13.01 -8.17
CA GLY A 69 2.81 13.91 -8.44
C GLY A 69 3.58 14.30 -7.18
N ILE A 70 3.57 13.44 -6.16
CA ILE A 70 4.29 13.70 -4.91
C ILE A 70 5.72 13.20 -5.08
N ASP A 71 6.66 14.15 -5.03
CA ASP A 71 8.08 13.81 -5.04
C ASP A 71 8.46 12.92 -3.85
N GLN A 72 9.20 11.84 -4.15
CA GLN A 72 9.54 10.84 -3.14
C GLN A 72 10.49 11.39 -2.08
N GLU A 73 11.45 12.25 -2.44
CA GLU A 73 12.38 12.84 -1.49
C GLU A 73 11.62 13.75 -0.52
N HIS A 74 10.70 14.57 -1.03
CA HIS A 74 9.80 15.38 -0.23
C HIS A 74 8.95 14.52 0.71
N PHE A 75 8.32 13.45 0.22
CA PHE A 75 7.55 12.53 1.04
C PHE A 75 8.39 11.93 2.19
N LEU A 76 9.61 11.47 1.90
CA LEU A 76 10.49 10.89 2.90
C LEU A 76 10.97 11.92 3.93
N LYS A 77 11.14 13.19 3.56
CA LYS A 77 11.38 14.28 4.52
C LYS A 77 10.22 14.46 5.50
N VAL A 78 8.97 14.43 5.01
CA VAL A 78 7.78 14.52 5.87
C VAL A 78 7.68 13.30 6.80
N VAL A 79 7.97 12.09 6.31
CA VAL A 79 8.02 10.87 7.12
C VAL A 79 9.09 10.98 8.22
N ALA A 80 10.29 11.45 7.88
CA ALA A 80 11.39 11.62 8.83
C ALA A 80 11.06 12.67 9.90
N GLN A 81 10.47 13.81 9.52
CA GLN A 81 10.02 14.84 10.45
C GLN A 81 8.99 14.27 11.43
N LYS A 82 7.97 13.56 10.94
CA LYS A 82 6.95 12.94 11.80
C LYS A 82 7.57 11.92 12.76
N ARG A 83 8.59 11.16 12.32
CA ARG A 83 9.34 10.23 13.17
C ARG A 83 10.16 10.95 14.25
N ALA A 84 10.75 12.09 13.94
CA ALA A 84 11.48 12.90 14.92
C ALA A 84 10.53 13.52 15.96
N GLU A 85 9.34 13.97 15.52
CA GLU A 85 8.34 14.60 16.40
C GLU A 85 7.59 13.59 17.28
N LYS A 86 7.25 12.42 16.75
CA LYS A 86 6.33 11.46 17.40
C LYS A 86 6.96 10.11 17.73
N GLY A 87 8.23 9.90 17.40
CA GLY A 87 8.87 8.59 17.45
C GLY A 87 8.43 7.68 16.30
N GLY A 88 8.96 6.45 16.30
CA GLY A 88 8.53 5.37 15.43
C GLY A 88 7.83 4.27 16.23
N PHE A 89 7.46 3.19 15.56
CA PHE A 89 6.87 2.01 16.21
C PHE A 89 7.94 1.08 16.82
N THR A 90 9.06 1.61 17.33
CA THR A 90 10.18 0.80 17.86
C THR A 90 9.94 0.25 19.26
N GLU A 91 9.08 0.92 20.04
CA GLU A 91 8.70 0.49 21.39
C GLU A 91 7.45 -0.40 21.41
N PHE A 92 6.78 -0.58 20.25
CA PHE A 92 5.58 -1.42 20.09
C PHE A 92 4.47 -1.16 21.14
N ILE A 93 4.18 0.12 21.40
CA ILE A 93 3.21 0.54 22.41
C ILE A 93 1.79 0.52 21.82
N GLU A 94 0.88 -0.23 22.46
CA GLU A 94 -0.57 -0.17 22.23
C GLU A 94 -1.23 0.82 23.20
N MET A 95 -2.24 1.57 22.73
CA MET A 95 -2.99 2.53 23.54
C MET A 95 -4.44 2.04 23.74
N GLU A 96 -4.87 1.95 24.99
CA GLU A 96 -6.29 1.77 25.37
C GLU A 96 -6.82 3.06 26.01
N THR A 97 -7.85 3.66 25.42
CA THR A 97 -8.52 4.83 26.03
C THR A 97 -9.57 4.36 27.02
N LYS A 98 -9.45 4.76 28.29
CA LYS A 98 -10.50 4.56 29.28
C LYS A 98 -11.60 5.61 29.06
N ASN A 99 -12.81 5.16 28.74
CA ASN A 99 -13.98 6.01 28.89
C ASN A 99 -14.19 6.24 30.39
N PHE A 100 -14.12 7.48 30.82
CA PHE A 100 -14.61 7.84 32.15
C PHE A 100 -16.12 8.03 32.02
N ASP A 101 -16.89 7.17 32.68
CA ASP A 101 -18.35 7.30 32.83
C ASP A 101 -18.75 8.62 33.49
#